data_AF-A0A061ND65-F1
#
_entry.id   AF-A0A061ND65-F1
#
_cell.length_a   1.000
_cell.length_b   1.000
_cell.length_c   1.000
_cell.angle_alpha   90.00
_cell.angle_beta   90.00
_cell.angle_gamma   90.00
#
_symmetry.space_group_name_H-M   'P 1'
#
loop_
_entity.id
_entity.type
_entity.pdbx_description
1 polymer ?
#
loop_
_entity_poly.entity_id
_entity_poly.type
_entity_poly.pdbx_seq_one_letter_code
_entity_poly.pdbx_strand_id
1 'polypeptide(L)'
;MQFISKLLVLECGDPTPLLDQIPTLNITRHRYRDEARFDLTGENVNKRAGFQSVCAEDYIMFGNDLNDLPLFQKAVHSVMIGDFAPLFPYAKEQIQLNARTEAMIVETIRSLKEKHTI
;
A
#
# COMPACT_ATOMS: atom_id res chain seq x y z
N MET A 1 7.65 -27.00 7.93
CA MET A 1 8.51 -26.39 6.89
C MET A 1 8.36 -24.88 7.01
N GLN A 2 9.45 -24.15 7.19
CA GLN A 2 9.42 -22.69 7.40
C GLN A 2 9.47 -21.99 6.04
N PHE A 3 8.49 -21.16 5.73
CA PHE A 3 8.39 -20.42 4.47
C PHE A 3 8.78 -18.96 4.72
N ILE A 4 9.71 -18.44 3.92
CA ILE A 4 10.12 -17.03 3.96
C ILE A 4 9.27 -16.29 2.93
N SER A 5 8.32 -15.47 3.39
CA SER A 5 7.41 -14.71 2.52
C SER A 5 7.95 -13.37 2.06
N LYS A 6 8.89 -12.79 2.82
CA LYS A 6 9.44 -11.46 2.60
C LYS A 6 10.86 -11.34 3.16
N LEU A 7 11.73 -10.68 2.41
CA LEU A 7 13.00 -10.14 2.90
C LEU A 7 12.88 -8.62 2.95
N LEU A 8 13.22 -8.02 4.09
CA LEU A 8 13.28 -6.57 4.25
C LEU A 8 14.75 -6.17 4.36
N VAL A 9 15.20 -5.35 3.41
CA VAL A 9 16.51 -4.72 3.46
C VAL A 9 16.34 -3.38 4.15
N LEU A 10 16.98 -3.20 5.30
CA LEU A 10 16.84 -1.99 6.12
C LEU A 10 17.70 -0.84 5.61
N GLU A 11 18.87 -1.18 5.04
CA GLU A 11 19.86 -0.25 4.51
C GLU A 11 20.71 -0.95 3.43
N CYS A 12 21.04 -0.23 2.36
CA CYS A 12 21.83 -0.66 1.22
C CYS A 12 22.31 0.59 0.45
N GLY A 13 23.61 0.89 0.55
CA GLY A 13 24.17 2.13 -0.02
C GLY A 13 24.00 2.25 -1.55
N ASP A 14 24.20 1.15 -2.27
CA ASP A 14 23.85 1.05 -3.69
C ASP A 14 23.19 -0.31 -3.95
N PRO A 15 21.85 -0.35 -4.05
CA PRO A 15 21.14 -1.59 -4.32
C PRO A 15 21.19 -1.97 -5.80
N THR A 16 21.67 -1.10 -6.70
CA THR A 16 21.60 -1.29 -8.16
C THR A 16 22.21 -2.62 -8.62
N PRO A 17 23.44 -3.02 -8.21
CA PRO A 17 24.03 -4.28 -8.66
C PRO A 17 23.26 -5.53 -8.20
N LEU A 18 22.64 -5.46 -7.03
CA LEU A 18 21.77 -6.51 -6.51
C LEU A 18 20.46 -6.53 -7.30
N LEU A 19 19.83 -5.36 -7.47
CA LEU A 19 18.54 -5.21 -8.12
C LEU A 19 18.60 -5.54 -9.62
N ASP A 20 19.71 -5.30 -10.29
CA ASP A 20 19.93 -5.65 -11.70
C ASP A 20 20.06 -7.17 -11.92
N GLN A 21 20.41 -7.93 -10.87
CA GLN A 21 20.46 -9.40 -10.93
C GLN A 21 19.11 -10.05 -10.60
N ILE A 22 18.21 -9.34 -9.91
CA ILE A 22 16.88 -9.84 -9.51
C ILE A 22 15.95 -10.24 -10.66
N PRO A 23 15.97 -9.68 -11.88
CA PRO A 23 15.13 -10.14 -12.99
C PRO A 23 15.32 -11.62 -13.35
N THR A 24 16.38 -12.26 -12.85
CA THR A 24 16.62 -13.70 -13.01
C THR A 24 15.92 -14.57 -11.95
N LEU A 25 15.25 -13.95 -10.97
CA LEU A 25 14.58 -14.58 -9.84
C LEU A 25 13.09 -14.20 -9.85
N ASN A 26 12.19 -15.14 -9.53
CA ASN A 26 10.74 -14.91 -9.43
C ASN A 26 10.40 -14.07 -8.18
N ILE A 27 10.84 -12.82 -8.15
CA ILE A 27 10.82 -11.92 -6.99
C ILE A 27 10.23 -10.56 -7.40
N THR A 28 9.34 -10.00 -6.56
CA THR A 28 8.83 -8.63 -6.69
C THR A 28 9.57 -7.68 -5.75
N ARG A 29 9.89 -6.49 -6.24
CA ARG A 29 10.52 -5.39 -5.48
C ARG A 29 9.48 -4.34 -5.11
N HIS A 30 9.39 -3.97 -3.84
CA HIS A 30 8.70 -2.74 -3.43
C HIS A 30 9.71 -1.77 -2.79
N ARG A 31 9.77 -0.55 -3.33
CA ARG A 31 10.67 0.50 -2.82
C ARG A 31 9.89 1.43 -1.92
N TYR A 32 10.50 1.81 -0.80
CA TYR A 32 9.99 2.86 0.07
C TYR A 32 10.53 4.22 -0.40
N ARG A 33 9.76 5.28 -0.13
CA ARG A 33 10.04 6.69 -0.47
C ARG A 33 11.54 7.05 -0.47
N ASP A 34 12.13 7.03 -1.67
CA ASP A 34 13.45 7.53 -2.07
C ASP A 34 14.75 7.01 -1.45
N GLU A 35 14.79 5.98 -0.60
CA GLU A 35 16.06 5.52 -0.02
C GLU A 35 16.23 4.00 0.06
N ALA A 36 17.48 3.59 0.31
CA ALA A 36 18.16 2.31 0.54
C ALA A 36 17.38 1.12 1.17
N ARG A 37 16.12 1.34 1.55
CA ARG A 37 15.19 0.36 2.09
C ARG A 37 14.24 -0.14 1.01
N PHE A 38 14.22 -1.44 0.83
CA PHE A 38 13.29 -2.10 -0.07
C PHE A 38 12.95 -3.47 0.48
N ASP A 39 11.83 -3.99 0.03
CA ASP A 39 11.48 -5.37 0.26
C ASP A 39 11.55 -6.20 -1.03
N LEU A 40 11.84 -7.48 -0.81
CA LEU A 40 11.81 -8.52 -1.81
C LEU A 40 10.78 -9.54 -1.35
N THR A 41 9.76 -9.75 -2.18
CA THR A 41 8.72 -10.75 -1.96
C THR A 41 8.71 -11.74 -3.12
N GLY A 42 8.03 -12.86 -2.98
CA GLY A 42 7.76 -13.73 -4.13
C GLY A 42 7.06 -12.96 -5.26
N GLU A 43 7.20 -13.46 -6.48
CA GLU A 43 6.46 -12.95 -7.63
C GLU A 43 4.96 -12.86 -7.31
N ASN A 44 4.32 -11.76 -7.71
CA ASN A 44 2.90 -11.48 -7.49
C ASN A 44 2.44 -11.34 -6.03
N VAL A 45 3.35 -11.33 -5.05
CA VAL A 45 3.02 -11.02 -3.66
C VAL A 45 2.91 -9.50 -3.49
N ASN A 46 1.68 -8.98 -3.58
CA ASN A 46 1.38 -7.56 -3.35
C ASN A 46 0.01 -7.38 -2.68
N LYS A 47 -0.24 -6.20 -2.08
CA LYS A 47 -1.48 -5.90 -1.34
C LYS A 47 -2.73 -6.14 -2.19
N ARG A 48 -2.70 -5.78 -3.47
CA ARG A 48 -3.83 -5.99 -4.38
C ARG A 48 -4.10 -7.47 -4.62
N ALA A 49 -3.08 -8.27 -4.93
CA ALA A 49 -3.26 -9.71 -5.12
C ALA A 49 -3.82 -10.39 -3.86
N GLY A 50 -3.31 -10.01 -2.68
CA GLY A 50 -3.84 -10.49 -1.41
C GLY A 50 -5.30 -10.06 -1.19
N PHE A 51 -5.61 -8.78 -1.41
CA PHE A 51 -6.96 -8.25 -1.24
C PHE A 51 -7.96 -8.89 -2.21
N GLN A 52 -7.59 -9.07 -3.48
CA GLN A 52 -8.44 -9.71 -4.48
C GLN A 52 -8.78 -11.18 -4.15
N SER A 53 -7.94 -11.85 -3.36
CA SER A 53 -8.25 -13.22 -2.91
C SER A 53 -9.35 -13.29 -1.86
N VAL A 54 -9.66 -12.18 -1.19
CA VAL A 54 -10.65 -12.12 -0.10
C VAL A 54 -11.83 -11.19 -0.40
N CYS A 55 -11.68 -10.27 -1.36
CA CYS A 55 -12.69 -9.30 -1.74
C CYS A 55 -12.71 -9.16 -3.26
N ALA A 56 -13.85 -9.50 -3.86
CA ALA A 56 -14.06 -9.48 -5.32
C ALA A 56 -14.89 -8.27 -5.79
N GLU A 57 -15.34 -7.42 -4.87
CA GLU A 57 -16.40 -6.42 -5.08
C GLU A 57 -15.93 -4.98 -4.82
N ASP A 58 -16.87 -4.04 -4.85
CA ASP A 58 -16.68 -2.63 -4.53
C ASP A 58 -16.18 -2.43 -3.09
N TYR A 59 -15.15 -1.62 -2.92
CA TYR A 59 -14.53 -1.39 -1.61
C TYR A 59 -14.12 0.06 -1.38
N ILE A 60 -14.00 0.39 -0.11
CA ILE A 60 -13.42 1.65 0.38
C ILE A 60 -12.01 1.38 0.88
N MET A 61 -11.06 2.19 0.44
CA MET A 61 -9.64 2.05 0.75
C MET A 61 -9.16 3.17 1.66
N PHE A 62 -8.39 2.83 2.69
CA PHE A 62 -7.62 3.78 3.48
C PHE A 62 -6.14 3.42 3.32
N GLY A 63 -5.28 4.38 3.02
CA GLY A 63 -3.86 4.09 2.83
C GLY A 63 -2.96 5.33 2.80
N ASN A 64 -1.66 5.08 2.82
CA ASN A 64 -0.65 6.12 3.06
C ASN A 64 0.68 5.87 2.31
N ASP A 65 0.79 4.78 1.55
CA ASP A 65 2.06 4.34 0.98
C ASP A 65 1.92 3.87 -0.48
N LEU A 66 3.06 3.63 -1.14
CA LEU A 66 3.11 3.29 -2.56
C LEU A 66 2.44 1.95 -2.87
N ASN A 67 2.53 0.99 -1.95
CA ASN A 67 1.89 -0.30 -2.11
C ASN A 67 0.36 -0.25 -2.01
N ASP A 68 -0.23 0.88 -1.59
CA ASP A 68 -1.68 1.12 -1.62
C ASP A 68 -2.16 1.65 -2.97
N LEU A 69 -1.27 2.18 -3.81
CA LEU A 69 -1.65 2.80 -5.08
C LEU A 69 -2.50 1.90 -5.99
N PRO A 70 -2.17 0.60 -6.20
CA PRO A 70 -3.01 -0.27 -7.01
C PRO A 70 -4.41 -0.50 -6.43
N LEU A 71 -4.57 -0.39 -5.11
CA LEU A 71 -5.87 -0.49 -4.44
C LEU A 71 -6.65 0.83 -4.55
N PHE A 72 -5.98 1.97 -4.39
CA PHE A 72 -6.58 3.30 -4.56
C PHE A 72 -7.16 3.49 -5.97
N GLN A 73 -6.46 3.03 -7.01
CA GLN A 73 -6.89 3.14 -8.41
C GLN A 73 -8.20 2.42 -8.73
N LYS A 74 -8.64 1.49 -7.87
CA LYS A 74 -9.81 0.64 -8.10
C LYS A 74 -10.88 0.79 -7.02
N ALA A 75 -10.60 1.52 -5.95
CA ALA A 75 -11.55 1.72 -4.86
C ALA A 75 -12.72 2.61 -5.30
N VAL A 76 -13.93 2.31 -4.81
CA VAL A 76 -15.11 3.17 -4.98
C VAL A 76 -14.92 4.47 -4.23
N HIS A 77 -14.30 4.39 -3.05
CA HIS A 77 -13.89 5.56 -2.27
C HIS A 77 -12.52 5.30 -1.64
N SER A 78 -11.68 6.32 -1.63
CA SER A 78 -10.28 6.22 -1.17
C SER A 78 -9.96 7.40 -0.26
N VAL A 79 -9.42 7.08 0.92
CA VAL A 79 -9.07 8.04 1.95
C VAL A 79 -7.56 7.97 2.15
N MET A 80 -6.86 9.04 1.81
CA MET A 80 -5.42 9.13 2.04
C MET A 80 -5.13 9.57 3.48
N ILE A 81 -4.25 8.83 4.17
CA ILE A 81 -3.80 9.17 5.52
C ILE A 81 -2.44 9.85 5.45
N GLY A 82 -2.36 11.06 6.00
CA GLY A 82 -1.20 11.95 5.85
C GLY A 82 -1.04 12.45 4.42
N ASP A 83 0.17 12.88 4.09
CA ASP A 83 0.52 13.37 2.76
C ASP A 83 1.35 12.34 1.99
N PHE A 84 0.86 11.95 0.81
CA PHE A 84 1.63 11.14 -0.11
C PHE A 84 1.33 11.46 -1.57
N ALA A 85 2.30 12.10 -2.23
CA ALA A 85 2.14 12.62 -3.58
C ALA A 85 1.53 11.64 -4.60
N PRO A 86 1.99 10.37 -4.67
CA PRO A 86 1.46 9.38 -5.60
C PRO A 86 -0.01 9.00 -5.39
N LEU A 87 -0.58 9.18 -4.19
CA LEU A 87 -1.98 8.83 -3.91
C LEU A 87 -2.94 10.00 -4.15
N PHE A 88 -2.49 11.26 -4.14
CA PHE A 88 -3.36 12.43 -4.32
C PHE A 88 -4.30 12.34 -5.53
N PRO A 89 -3.85 11.92 -6.75
CA PRO A 89 -4.74 11.88 -7.92
C PRO A 89 -5.90 10.90 -7.77
N TYR A 90 -5.79 9.95 -6.84
CA TYR A 90 -6.75 8.89 -6.61
C TYR A 90 -7.47 9.02 -5.28
N ALA A 91 -7.11 9.98 -4.42
CA ALA A 91 -7.71 10.18 -3.11
C ALA A 91 -8.99 11.03 -3.22
N LYS A 92 -10.09 10.57 -2.61
CA LYS A 92 -11.35 11.32 -2.54
C LYS A 92 -11.46 12.15 -1.26
N GLU A 93 -10.88 11.65 -0.17
CA GLU A 93 -10.76 12.35 1.10
C GLU A 93 -9.31 12.23 1.61
N GLN A 94 -8.93 13.14 2.49
CA GLN A 94 -7.62 13.13 3.14
C GLN A 94 -7.77 13.36 4.65
N ILE A 95 -7.10 12.53 5.44
CA ILE A 95 -6.98 12.69 6.89
C ILE A 95 -5.54 13.11 7.21
N GLN A 96 -5.36 14.32 7.70
CA GLN A 96 -4.05 14.83 8.09
C GLN A 96 -3.51 14.13 9.36
N LEU A 97 -2.19 13.96 9.43
CA LEU A 97 -1.54 13.36 10.61
C LEU A 97 -1.49 14.36 11.76
N ASN A 98 -2.15 14.03 12.87
CA ASN A 98 -2.17 14.80 14.11
C ASN A 98 -2.61 13.90 15.29
N ALA A 99 -2.73 14.48 16.48
CA ALA A 99 -3.12 13.74 17.69
C ALA A 99 -4.51 13.07 17.63
N ARG A 100 -5.36 13.43 16.66
CA ARG A 100 -6.70 12.87 16.45
C ARG A 100 -6.81 11.96 15.23
N THR A 101 -5.72 11.61 14.54
CA THR A 101 -5.78 10.80 13.31
C THR A 101 -6.60 9.52 13.48
N GLU A 102 -6.38 8.75 14.55
CA GLU A 102 -7.13 7.52 14.80
C GLU A 102 -8.63 7.79 15.00
N ALA A 103 -8.98 8.82 15.76
CA ALA A 103 -10.38 9.22 15.95
C ALA A 103 -11.04 9.64 14.64
N MET A 104 -10.32 10.41 13.81
CA MET A 104 -10.81 10.84 12.49
C MET A 104 -10.99 9.65 11.55
N ILE A 105 -10.09 8.65 11.56
CA ILE A 105 -10.27 7.42 10.78
C ILE A 105 -11.58 6.73 11.17
N VAL A 106 -11.85 6.59 12.47
CA VAL A 106 -13.10 5.96 12.96
C VAL A 106 -14.33 6.77 12.57
N GLU A 107 -14.27 8.09 12.68
CA GLU A 107 -15.36 9.01 12.28
C GLU A 107 -15.63 8.91 10.77
N THR A 108 -14.59 8.91 9.93
CA THR A 108 -14.71 8.74 8.48
C THR A 108 -15.27 7.37 8.11
N ILE A 109 -14.84 6.28 8.76
CA ILE A 109 -15.42 4.95 8.54
C ILE A 109 -16.93 4.96 8.82
N ARG A 110 -17.36 5.57 9.94
CA ARG A 110 -18.80 5.67 10.27
C ARG A 110 -19.56 6.50 9.25
N SER A 111 -19.02 7.66 8.85
CA SER A 111 -19.66 8.53 7.84
C SER A 111 -19.77 7.85 6.48
N LEU A 112 -18.72 7.14 6.05
CA LEU A 112 -18.72 6.46 4.75
C LEU A 112 -19.66 5.26 4.72
N LYS A 113 -19.83 4.55 5.85
CA LYS A 113 -20.84 3.49 5.99
C LYS A 113 -22.26 4.01 5.73
N GLU A 114 -22.57 5.25 6.08
CA GLU A 114 -23.88 5.85 5.82
C GLU A 114 -24.05 6.27 4.35
N LYS A 115 -22.95 6.67 3.70
CA LYS A 115 -22.94 7.15 2.31
C LYS A 115 -22.87 6.04 1.26
N HIS A 116 -22.33 4.88 1.62
CA HIS A 116 -22.11 3.76 0.71
C HIS A 116 -22.75 2.50 1.27
N THR A 117 -23.57 1.83 0.46
CA THR A 117 -24.08 0.49 0.74
C THR A 117 -23.22 -0.50 -0.04
N ILE A 118 -22.16 -0.97 0.62
CA ILE A 118 -21.19 -1.96 0.14
C ILE A 118 -21.04 -3.05 1.19
#